data_AF-A0A3B8MLC8-F1
#
_entry.id   AF-A0A3B8MLC8-F1
#
_cell.length_a   1.000
_cell.length_b   1.000
_cell.length_c   1.000
_cell.angle_alpha   90.00
_cell.angle_beta   90.00
_cell.angle_gamma   90.00
#
_symmetry.space_group_name_H-M   'P 1'
#
loop_
_entity.id
_entity.type
_entity.pdbx_description
1 polymer ?
#
loop_
_entity_poly.entity_id
_entity_poly.type
_entity_poly.pdbx_seq_one_letter_code
_entity_poly.pdbx_strand_id
1 'polypeptide(L)'
;MADHRALISTHLEEGGLGDPASAGGSVYLFELNRNSGQWEEKRIFRSPDKRRRDLFGMGLFIGPNYLLMGSGALDGIKGARARDIGAIHVYDIDD
;
A
#
# COMPACT_ATOMS: atom_id res chain seq x y z
N MET A 1 -10.37 -5.51 -22.83
CA MET A 1 -9.13 -4.74 -23.10
C MET A 1 -8.40 -4.63 -21.77
N ALA A 2 -7.11 -4.91 -21.70
CA ALA A 2 -6.40 -4.86 -20.42
C ALA A 2 -6.36 -3.41 -19.90
N ASP A 3 -6.89 -3.15 -18.70
CA ASP A 3 -6.66 -1.87 -18.04
C ASP A 3 -5.18 -1.75 -17.70
N HIS A 4 -4.56 -0.67 -18.16
CA HIS A 4 -3.18 -0.37 -17.81
C HIS A 4 -3.19 0.25 -16.42
N ARG A 5 -2.69 -0.52 -15.46
CA ARG A 5 -2.60 -0.15 -14.06
C ARG A 5 -1.15 -0.16 -13.62
N ALA A 6 -0.81 0.77 -12.74
CA ALA A 6 0.50 0.85 -12.12
C ALA A 6 0.35 1.02 -10.60
N LEU A 7 1.24 0.39 -9.86
CA LEU A 7 1.40 0.60 -8.42
C LEU A 7 2.71 1.32 -8.16
N ILE A 8 2.67 2.34 -7.31
CA ILE A 8 3.86 3.06 -6.86
C ILE A 8 3.92 2.99 -5.34
N SER A 9 4.99 2.39 -4.80
CA SER A 9 5.24 2.33 -3.35
C SER A 9 6.07 3.53 -2.88
N THR A 10 5.60 4.20 -1.85
CA THR A 10 6.33 5.23 -1.10
C THR A 10 6.53 4.72 0.32
N HIS A 11 7.46 3.77 0.49
CA HIS A 11 7.70 3.00 1.72
C HIS A 11 8.12 3.83 2.95
N LEU A 12 8.29 5.15 2.80
CA LEU A 12 8.66 6.09 3.87
C LEU A 12 7.85 7.39 3.84
N GLU A 13 6.70 7.43 3.16
CA GLU A 13 5.82 8.60 3.23
C GLU A 13 5.45 8.87 4.70
N GLU A 14 5.73 10.09 5.16
CA GLU A 14 5.24 10.58 6.44
C GLU A 14 3.84 11.14 6.23
N GLY A 15 2.86 10.70 7.02
CA GLY A 15 1.65 11.49 7.19
C GLY A 15 2.10 12.88 7.64
N GLY A 16 1.72 13.94 6.90
CA GLY A 16 2.27 15.28 7.07
C GLY A 16 2.22 15.83 8.50
N LEU A 17 2.81 17.01 8.71
CA LEU A 17 2.96 17.67 10.02
C LEU A 17 1.73 17.48 10.94
N GLY A 18 1.90 16.66 11.99
CA GLY A 18 0.86 16.39 12.99
C GLY A 18 0.22 15.01 12.91
N ASP A 19 0.51 14.19 11.90
CA ASP A 19 0.07 12.79 11.85
C ASP A 19 1.06 11.89 12.64
N PRO A 20 0.63 11.20 13.71
CA PRO A 20 1.48 10.26 14.43
C PRO A 20 1.92 9.05 13.57
N ALA A 21 1.34 8.86 12.38
CA ALA A 21 1.72 7.85 11.40
C ALA A 21 2.94 8.26 10.53
N SER A 22 4.01 8.77 11.15
CA SER A 22 5.23 9.04 10.39
C SER A 22 5.82 7.72 9.88
N ALA A 23 6.17 7.61 8.60
CA ALA A 23 6.83 6.44 8.00
C ALA A 23 6.07 5.10 8.08
N GLY A 24 4.74 5.10 7.88
CA GLY A 24 3.95 3.87 7.73
C GLY A 24 4.05 3.23 6.33
N GLY A 25 4.44 4.02 5.32
CA GLY A 25 4.44 3.64 3.92
C GLY A 25 3.06 3.73 3.28
N SER A 26 3.01 4.12 2.00
CA SER A 26 1.80 4.13 1.19
C SER A 26 2.03 3.45 -0.16
N VAL A 27 0.94 3.01 -0.78
CA VAL A 27 0.92 2.49 -2.14
C VAL A 27 -0.13 3.23 -2.94
N TYR A 28 0.25 3.77 -4.08
CA TYR A 28 -0.62 4.53 -4.97
C TYR A 28 -1.00 3.65 -6.17
N LEU A 29 -2.29 3.63 -6.50
CA LEU A 29 -2.81 3.03 -7.71
C LEU A 29 -3.06 4.10 -8.77
N PHE A 30 -2.46 3.91 -9.93
CA PHE A 30 -2.69 4.72 -11.11
C PHE A 30 -3.34 3.90 -12.22
N GLU A 31 -4.27 4.53 -12.93
CA GLU A 31 -4.88 4.01 -14.16
C GLU A 31 -4.58 4.93 -15.33
N LEU A 32 -4.26 4.35 -16.49
CA LEU A 32 -4.10 5.12 -17.72
C LEU A 32 -5.47 5.47 -18.28
N ASN A 33 -5.81 6.76 -18.28
CA ASN A 33 -6.95 7.26 -19.02
C ASN A 33 -6.67 7.15 -20.52
N ARG A 34 -7.40 6.27 -21.21
CA ARG A 34 -7.20 6.00 -22.65
C ARG A 34 -7.60 7.16 -23.55
N ASN A 35 -8.46 8.06 -23.08
CA ASN A 35 -8.91 9.22 -23.86
C ASN A 35 -7.89 10.35 -23.81
N SER A 36 -7.32 10.61 -22.63
CA SER A 36 -6.33 11.68 -22.43
C SER A 36 -4.88 11.21 -22.61
N GLY A 37 -4.63 9.90 -22.52
CA GLY A 37 -3.28 9.32 -22.48
C GLY A 37 -2.52 9.60 -21.19
N GLN A 38 -3.19 10.06 -20.13
CA GLN A 38 -2.58 10.45 -18.86
C GLN A 38 -2.82 9.40 -17.78
N TRP A 39 -1.83 9.22 -16.90
CA TRP A 39 -1.99 8.42 -15.70
C TRP A 39 -2.74 9.23 -14.64
N GLU A 40 -3.82 8.66 -14.11
CA GLU A 40 -4.66 9.27 -13.09
C GLU A 40 -4.54 8.49 -11.78
N GLU A 41 -4.31 9.18 -10.66
CA GLU A 41 -4.34 8.57 -9.33
C GLU A 41 -5.79 8.15 -9.01
N LYS A 42 -5.98 6.88 -8.71
CA LYS A 42 -7.31 6.31 -8.39
C LYS A 42 -7.51 6.11 -6.91
N ARG A 43 -6.44 5.70 -6.21
CA ARG A 43 -6.52 5.30 -4.81
C ARG A 43 -5.16 5.35 -4.15
N ILE A 44 -5.17 5.65 -2.86
CA ILE A 44 -4.03 5.53 -1.96
C ILE A 44 -4.35 4.48 -0.91
N PHE A 45 -3.51 3.45 -0.82
CA PHE A 45 -3.53 2.46 0.25
C PHE A 45 -2.51 2.86 1.32
N ARG A 46 -2.96 2.92 2.58
CA ARG A 46 -2.12 3.24 3.74
C ARG A 46 -2.11 2.05 4.69
N SER A 47 -1.01 1.87 5.41
CA SER A 47 -0.92 0.82 6.43
C SER A 47 -2.08 0.94 7.43
N PRO A 48 -2.84 -0.16 7.68
CA PRO A 48 -3.92 -0.16 8.67
C PRO A 48 -3.38 -0.01 10.10
N ASP A 49 -2.20 -0.55 10.37
CA ASP A 49 -1.45 -0.28 11.58
C ASP A 49 -0.60 0.96 11.33
N LYS A 50 -1.05 2.11 11.88
CA LYS A 50 -0.34 3.40 11.84
C LYS A 50 0.98 3.40 12.62
N ARG A 51 1.59 2.23 12.81
CA ARG A 51 2.86 2.06 13.52
C ARG A 51 4.00 2.40 12.57
N ARG A 52 4.93 3.18 13.11
CA ARG A 52 6.17 3.58 12.42
C ARG A 52 6.91 2.35 11.91
N ARG A 53 7.29 2.36 10.63
CA ARG A 53 8.31 1.51 10.00
C ARG A 53 7.92 0.05 9.74
N ASP A 54 6.64 -0.27 9.60
CA ASP A 54 6.22 -1.64 9.24
C ASP A 54 6.51 -1.96 7.75
N LEU A 55 7.06 -1.00 7.01
CA LEU A 55 7.49 -1.10 5.60
C LEU A 55 6.36 -1.53 4.67
N PHE A 56 5.15 -0.98 4.88
CA PHE A 56 4.01 -1.24 4.00
C PHE A 56 4.34 -0.84 2.55
N GLY A 57 4.04 -1.74 1.63
CA GLY A 57 4.36 -1.56 0.20
C GLY A 57 5.78 -1.97 -0.19
N MET A 58 6.54 -2.66 0.68
CA MET A 58 7.87 -3.20 0.34
C MET A 58 7.82 -4.25 -0.77
N GLY A 59 6.72 -5.00 -0.86
CA GLY A 59 6.45 -5.94 -1.95
C GLY A 59 5.10 -5.65 -2.57
N LEU A 60 5.03 -5.65 -3.90
CA LEU A 60 3.81 -5.36 -4.65
C LEU A 60 3.52 -6.45 -5.67
N PHE A 61 2.24 -6.84 -5.76
CA PHE A 61 1.70 -7.65 -6.84
C PHE A 61 0.38 -7.05 -7.32
N ILE A 62 0.20 -6.99 -8.63
CA ILE A 62 -1.04 -6.57 -9.26
C ILE A 62 -1.61 -7.70 -10.10
N GLY A 63 -2.77 -8.20 -9.68
CA GLY A 63 -3.58 -9.13 -10.44
C GLY A 63 -4.70 -8.42 -11.23
N PRO A 64 -5.55 -9.19 -11.92
CA PRO A 64 -6.70 -8.62 -12.63
C PRO A 64 -7.70 -7.91 -11.72
N ASN A 65 -7.96 -8.47 -10.53
CA ASN A 65 -9.03 -7.99 -9.63
C ASN A 65 -8.52 -7.66 -8.23
N TYR A 66 -7.30 -8.08 -7.87
CA TYR A 66 -6.75 -7.91 -6.53
C TYR A 66 -5.30 -7.43 -6.56
N LEU A 67 -4.89 -6.85 -5.44
CA LEU A 67 -3.55 -6.38 -5.16
C LEU A 67 -3.03 -7.11 -3.92
N LEU A 68 -1.74 -7.44 -3.94
CA LEU A 68 -1.04 -7.89 -2.73
C LEU A 68 0.01 -6.85 -2.36
N MET A 69 0.04 -6.48 -1.09
CA MET A 69 1.00 -5.51 -0.54
C MET A 69 1.69 -6.11 0.68
N GLY A 70 3.00 -6.22 0.61
CA GLY A 70 3.83 -6.72 1.71
C GLY A 70 4.20 -5.62 2.70
N SER A 71 4.23 -5.98 3.98
CA SER A 71 4.76 -5.20 5.09
C SER A 71 5.89 -6.00 5.72
N GLY A 72 7.13 -5.51 5.65
CA GLY A 72 8.31 -6.27 6.06
C GLY A 72 8.54 -6.34 7.57
N ALA A 73 7.92 -5.46 8.34
CA ALA A 73 8.18 -5.33 9.78
C ALA A 73 6.87 -5.13 10.57
N LEU A 74 5.81 -5.89 10.25
CA LEU A 74 4.56 -5.77 11.00
C LEU A 74 4.75 -6.22 12.45
N ASP A 75 4.50 -5.30 13.39
CA ASP A 75 4.53 -5.52 14.82
C ASP A 75 3.12 -5.75 15.39
N GLY A 76 2.96 -6.82 16.16
CA GLY A 76 1.82 -6.94 17.08
C GLY A 76 0.49 -7.37 16.45
N ILE A 77 0.50 -8.50 15.72
CA ILE A 77 -0.72 -9.27 15.46
C ILE A 77 -1.46 -9.45 16.80
N LYS A 78 -2.71 -9.00 16.87
CA LYS A 78 -3.54 -8.96 18.08
C LYS A 78 -3.49 -10.32 18.80
N GLY A 79 -2.81 -10.39 19.94
CA GLY A 79 -2.69 -11.60 20.77
C GLY A 79 -1.32 -12.32 20.73
N ALA A 80 -0.39 -11.91 19.86
CA ALA A 80 0.97 -12.47 19.82
C ALA A 80 2.03 -11.38 20.10
N ARG A 81 3.02 -11.69 20.96
CA ARG A 81 4.24 -10.87 21.15
C ARG A 81 5.22 -11.08 19.99
N ALA A 82 4.73 -11.02 18.77
CA ALA A 82 5.53 -11.18 17.57
C ALA A 82 5.96 -9.80 17.07
N ARG A 83 7.27 -9.61 16.96
CA ARG A 83 7.88 -8.39 16.39
C ARG A 83 8.51 -8.73 15.06
N ASP A 84 8.47 -7.78 14.13
CA ASP A 84 9.11 -7.88 12.81
C ASP A 84 8.72 -9.15 12.01
N ILE A 85 7.50 -9.67 12.19
CA ILE A 85 7.09 -10.94 11.54
C ILE A 85 6.59 -10.75 10.11
N GLY A 86 6.40 -9.51 9.69
CA GLY A 86 5.88 -9.16 8.38
C GLY A 86 4.43 -9.62 8.14
N ALA A 87 3.82 -9.10 7.07
CA ALA A 87 2.49 -9.48 6.64
C ALA A 87 2.29 -9.24 5.15
N ILE A 88 1.26 -9.90 4.59
CA ILE A 88 0.74 -9.62 3.25
C ILE A 88 -0.70 -9.15 3.41
N HIS A 89 -0.99 -7.98 2.86
CA HIS A 89 -2.32 -7.40 2.79
C HIS A 89 -2.91 -7.69 1.40
N VAL A 90 -4.18 -8.11 1.36
CA VAL A 90 -4.92 -8.38 0.13
C VAL A 90 -5.99 -7.30 -0.01
N TYR A 91 -6.09 -6.69 -1.19
CA TYR A 91 -7.10 -5.68 -1.51
C TYR A 91 -7.78 -6.03 -2.82
N ASP A 92 -9.10 -5.93 -2.86
CA ASP A 92 -9.84 -5.90 -4.13
C ASP A 92 -9.69 -4.52 -4.78
N ILE A 93 -9.56 -4.50 -6.10
CA ILE A 93 -9.38 -3.26 -6.87
C ILE A 93 -10.71 -2.53 -7.03
N ASP A 94 -11.82 -3.27 -7.05
CA ASP A 94 -13.15 -2.77 -7.39
C ASP A 94 -14.01 -2.38 -6.16
N ASP A 95 -13.57 -2.68 -4.93
CA ASP A 95 -14.29 -2.41 -3.67
C ASP A 95 -13.92 -1.06 -3.04
#